data_AF-A0A1B7X4M1-F1
#
_entry.id   AF-A0A1B7X4M1-F1
#
_cell.length_a   1.000
_cell.length_b   1.000
_cell.length_c   1.000
_cell.angle_alpha   90.00
_cell.angle_beta   90.00
_cell.angle_gamma   90.00
#
_symmetry.space_group_name_H-M   'P 1'
#
loop_
_entity.id
_entity.type
_entity.pdbx_description
1 polymer ?
#
loop_
_entity_poly.entity_id
_entity_poly.type
_entity_poly.pdbx_seq_one_letter_code
_entity_poly.pdbx_strand_id
1 'polypeptide(L)'
;MPTETITLQIPEIIYQRLVNTAHATQRPLEEVILHALQVGSPPAWDDVPEEFQAELAALDKLNDNALWQIFHSHKTVTDMEEYNSLLEKNSHATLTQTERLNLISLRHEADLFMLRKAQSAVLLRWRGYSLPNL
;
A
#
# COMPACT_ATOMS: atom_id res chain seq x y z
N MET A 1 12.41 5.54 18.20
CA MET A 1 12.06 4.26 17.57
C MET A 1 12.95 3.18 18.18
N PRO A 2 12.40 2.02 18.56
CA PRO A 2 13.24 0.88 18.94
C PRO A 2 14.13 0.50 17.76
N THR A 3 15.40 0.21 18.02
CA THR A 3 16.40 -0.19 17.03
C THR A 3 16.87 -1.59 17.35
N GLU A 4 16.83 -2.48 16.36
CA GLU A 4 17.35 -3.84 16.49
C GLU A 4 18.67 -3.95 15.72
N THR A 5 19.65 -4.66 16.29
CA THR A 5 20.93 -4.91 15.63
C THR A 5 20.96 -6.32 15.08
N ILE A 6 21.23 -6.45 13.78
CA ILE A 6 21.38 -7.73 13.10
C ILE A 6 22.79 -7.86 12.52
N THR A 7 23.38 -9.06 12.60
CA THR A 7 24.65 -9.38 11.93
C THR A 7 24.36 -10.16 10.66
N LEU A 8 24.81 -9.65 9.52
CA LEU A 8 24.59 -10.23 8.20
C LEU A 8 25.90 -10.67 7.57
N GLN A 9 25.92 -11.86 6.98
CA GLN A 9 27.03 -12.30 6.13
C GLN A 9 26.75 -11.82 4.71
N ILE A 10 27.39 -10.72 4.31
CA ILE A 10 27.20 -10.12 2.98
C ILE A 10 28.24 -10.70 2.02
N PRO A 11 27.83 -11.25 0.86
CA PRO A 11 28.78 -11.69 -0.16
C PRO A 11 29.75 -10.57 -0.57
N GLU A 12 31.03 -10.89 -0.69
CA GLU A 12 32.12 -9.93 -0.96
C GLU A 12 31.81 -8.99 -2.14
N ILE A 13 31.24 -9.54 -3.23
CA ILE A 13 30.89 -8.76 -4.41
C ILE A 13 29.85 -7.66 -4.13
N ILE A 14 28.92 -7.90 -3.21
CA ILE A 14 27.90 -6.92 -2.80
C ILE A 14 28.53 -5.91 -1.85
N TYR A 15 29.32 -6.38 -0.88
CA TYR A 15 30.02 -5.52 0.08
C TYR A 15 30.90 -4.48 -0.63
N GLN A 16 31.72 -4.89 -1.60
CA GLN A 16 32.56 -3.97 -2.36
C GLN A 16 31.77 -2.91 -3.14
N ARG A 17 30.60 -3.28 -3.70
CA ARG A 17 29.72 -2.31 -4.37
C ARG A 17 29.18 -1.26 -3.40
N LEU A 18 28.80 -1.67 -2.19
CA LEU A 18 28.32 -0.76 -1.15
C LEU A 18 29.43 0.18 -0.66
N VAL A 19 30.65 -0.34 -0.45
CA VAL A 19 31.84 0.46 -0.09
C VAL A 19 32.15 1.50 -1.17
N ASN A 20 32.14 1.11 -2.45
CA ASN A 20 32.37 2.05 -3.55
C ASN A 20 31.32 3.17 -3.59
N THR A 21 30.04 2.85 -3.38
CA THR A 21 28.97 3.84 -3.27
C THR A 21 29.15 4.76 -2.08
N ALA A 22 29.54 4.22 -0.91
CA ALA A 22 29.81 5.01 0.29
C ALA A 22 30.94 6.03 0.06
N HIS A 23 32.04 5.61 -0.55
CA HIS A 23 33.13 6.51 -0.92
C HIS A 23 32.70 7.56 -1.95
N ALA A 24 31.98 7.17 -3.00
CA ALA A 24 31.55 8.07 -4.06
C ALA A 24 30.53 9.12 -3.56
N THR A 25 29.68 8.75 -2.60
CA THR A 25 28.66 9.64 -2.03
C THR A 25 29.11 10.35 -0.76
N GLN A 26 30.32 10.06 -0.26
CA GLN A 26 30.86 10.56 1.00
C GLN A 26 29.95 10.28 2.21
N ARG A 27 29.28 9.13 2.21
CA ARG A 27 28.39 8.70 3.28
C ARG A 27 28.97 7.51 4.04
N PRO A 28 28.66 7.34 5.33
CA PRO A 28 29.00 6.13 6.05
C PRO A 28 28.46 4.89 5.35
N LEU A 29 29.23 3.79 5.38
CA LEU A 29 28.79 2.52 4.80
C LEU A 29 27.45 2.05 5.36
N GLU A 30 27.24 2.23 6.66
CA GLU A 30 25.98 1.91 7.34
C GLU A 30 24.79 2.67 6.75
N GLU A 31 24.92 3.96 6.45
CA GLU A 31 23.84 4.75 5.84
C GLU A 31 23.48 4.24 4.45
N VAL A 32 24.48 3.85 3.66
CA VAL A 32 24.26 3.25 2.34
C VAL A 32 23.56 1.90 2.45
N ILE A 33 23.96 1.06 3.42
CA ILE A 33 23.32 -0.23 3.69
C ILE A 33 21.87 -0.03 4.11
N LEU A 34 21.62 0.88 5.06
CA LEU A 34 20.27 1.19 5.55
C LEU A 34 19.38 1.72 4.42
N HIS A 35 19.92 2.58 3.55
CA HIS A 35 19.18 3.05 2.39
C HIS A 35 18.83 1.92 1.42
N ALA A 36 19.78 1.03 1.10
CA ALA A 36 19.52 -0.13 0.26
C ALA A 36 18.46 -1.06 0.87
N LEU A 37 18.50 -1.26 2.19
CA LEU A 37 17.48 -2.01 2.92
C LEU A 37 16.13 -1.30 2.86
N GLN A 38 16.07 0.01 3.06
CA GLN A 38 14.83 0.79 3.01
C GLN A 38 14.17 0.72 1.63
N VAL A 39 14.96 0.85 0.55
CA VAL A 39 14.47 0.71 -0.83
C VAL A 39 14.03 -0.72 -1.14
N GLY A 40 14.71 -1.71 -0.59
CA GLY A 40 14.38 -3.13 -0.77
C GLY A 40 13.36 -3.69 0.22
N SER A 41 12.89 -2.89 1.19
CA SER A 41 11.94 -3.31 2.21
C SER A 41 10.52 -3.38 1.66
N PRO A 42 9.62 -4.16 2.32
CA PRO A 42 8.21 -4.11 2.00
C PRO A 42 7.69 -2.65 1.95
N PRO A 43 6.79 -2.33 1.01
CA PRO A 43 6.22 -1.00 0.89
C PRO A 43 5.47 -0.62 2.17
N ALA A 44 5.75 0.58 2.66
CA ALA A 44 5.01 1.14 3.77
C ALA A 44 3.56 1.49 3.35
N TRP A 45 2.68 1.57 4.35
CA TRP A 45 1.28 1.94 4.23
C TRP A 45 0.89 3.01 5.26
N ASP A 46 1.86 3.62 5.91
CA ASP A 46 1.69 4.55 7.04
C ASP A 46 1.31 5.98 6.62
N ASP A 47 1.30 6.26 5.32
CA ASP A 47 0.84 7.52 4.73
C ASP A 47 -0.68 7.62 4.55
N VAL A 48 -1.42 6.55 4.85
CA VAL A 48 -2.89 6.53 4.81
C VAL A 48 -3.51 6.99 6.14
N PRO A 49 -4.77 7.49 6.13
CA PRO A 49 -5.52 7.80 7.34
C PRO A 49 -5.54 6.63 8.35
N GLU A 50 -5.42 6.95 9.64
CA GLU A 50 -5.31 5.98 10.74
C GLU A 50 -6.44 4.92 10.72
N GLU A 51 -7.64 5.31 10.30
CA GLU A 51 -8.81 4.44 10.16
C GLU A 51 -8.64 3.28 9.16
N PHE A 52 -7.68 3.35 8.24
CA PHE A 52 -7.40 2.28 7.27
C PHE A 52 -6.11 1.50 7.55
N GLN A 53 -5.31 1.95 8.51
CA GLN A 53 -3.96 1.42 8.73
C GLN A 53 -3.98 -0.06 9.15
N ALA A 54 -4.88 -0.46 10.05
CA ALA A 54 -4.94 -1.84 10.53
C ALA A 54 -5.30 -2.81 9.39
N GLU A 55 -6.20 -2.40 8.51
CA GLU A 55 -6.69 -3.14 7.36
C GLU A 55 -5.59 -3.30 6.32
N LEU A 56 -4.80 -2.26 6.06
CA LEU A 56 -3.65 -2.33 5.16
C LEU A 56 -2.49 -3.13 5.76
N ALA A 57 -2.22 -3.00 7.07
CA ALA A 57 -1.23 -3.80 7.77
C ALA A 57 -1.50 -5.31 7.67
N ALA A 58 -2.77 -5.70 7.60
CA ALA A 58 -3.15 -7.10 7.44
C ALA A 58 -2.73 -7.68 6.08
N LEU A 59 -2.57 -6.86 5.04
CA LEU A 59 -2.17 -7.32 3.69
C LEU A 59 -0.73 -7.84 3.66
N ASP A 60 0.17 -7.30 4.50
CA ASP A 60 1.57 -7.74 4.56
C ASP A 60 1.71 -9.24 4.89
N LYS A 61 0.74 -9.77 5.62
CA LYS A 61 0.69 -11.19 6.06
C LYS A 61 0.05 -12.12 5.03
N LEU A 62 -0.52 -11.59 3.95
CA LEU A 62 -1.20 -12.38 2.93
C LEU A 62 -0.20 -13.02 1.96
N ASN A 63 -0.54 -14.22 1.49
CA ASN A 63 0.17 -14.85 0.37
C ASN A 63 -0.20 -14.20 -0.97
N ASP A 64 0.56 -14.53 -2.01
CA ASP A 64 0.42 -13.89 -3.32
C ASP A 64 -0.94 -14.14 -3.95
N ASN A 65 -1.51 -15.35 -3.79
CA ASN A 65 -2.84 -15.68 -4.31
C ASN A 65 -3.93 -14.76 -3.71
N ALA A 66 -3.89 -14.55 -2.39
CA ALA A 66 -4.85 -13.67 -1.72
C ALA A 66 -4.68 -12.21 -2.17
N LEU A 67 -3.45 -11.73 -2.32
CA LEU A 67 -3.19 -10.38 -2.86
C LEU A 67 -3.70 -10.23 -4.30
N TRP A 68 -3.51 -11.25 -5.14
CA TRP A 68 -4.02 -11.24 -6.51
C TRP A 68 -5.55 -11.22 -6.57
N GLN A 69 -6.25 -11.91 -5.66
CA GLN A 69 -7.71 -11.84 -5.56
C GLN A 69 -8.18 -10.43 -5.19
N ILE A 70 -7.50 -9.77 -4.24
CA ILE A 70 -7.80 -8.38 -3.89
C ILE A 70 -7.52 -7.46 -5.08
N PHE A 71 -6.35 -7.57 -5.71
CA PHE A 71 -5.98 -6.75 -6.86
C PHE A 71 -6.99 -6.86 -8.01
N HIS A 72 -7.48 -8.06 -8.32
CA HIS A 72 -8.48 -8.30 -9.37
C HIS A 72 -9.95 -8.15 -8.91
N SER A 73 -10.20 -7.80 -7.66
CA SER A 73 -11.57 -7.60 -7.18
C SER A 73 -12.22 -6.39 -7.85
N HIS A 74 -13.53 -6.44 -8.07
CA HIS A 74 -14.31 -5.35 -8.65
C HIS A 74 -15.55 -5.11 -7.79
N LYS A 75 -15.96 -3.84 -7.65
CA LYS A 75 -17.29 -3.53 -7.10
C LYS A 75 -18.36 -3.97 -8.10
N THR A 76 -19.50 -4.42 -7.58
CA THR A 76 -20.61 -4.83 -8.45
C THR A 76 -21.22 -3.60 -9.13
N VAL A 77 -21.91 -3.83 -10.26
CA VAL A 77 -22.63 -2.76 -10.97
C VAL A 77 -23.66 -2.10 -10.04
N THR A 78 -24.35 -2.91 -9.23
CA THR A 78 -25.33 -2.44 -8.26
C THR A 78 -24.70 -1.52 -7.20
N ASP A 79 -23.54 -1.88 -6.65
CA ASP A 79 -22.84 -1.03 -5.68
C ASP A 79 -22.48 0.34 -6.29
N MET A 80 -22.08 0.36 -7.56
CA MET A 80 -21.75 1.61 -8.26
C MET A 80 -22.99 2.46 -8.56
N GLU A 81 -24.11 1.84 -8.95
CA GLU A 81 -25.38 2.52 -9.23
C GLU A 81 -25.95 3.20 -7.98
N GLU A 82 -25.97 2.48 -6.84
CA GLU A 82 -26.42 3.03 -5.57
C GLU A 82 -25.55 4.21 -5.12
N TYR A 83 -24.24 4.06 -5.22
CA TYR A 83 -23.30 5.11 -4.87
C TYR A 83 -23.46 6.35 -5.76
N ASN A 84 -23.59 6.16 -7.08
CA ASN A 84 -23.81 7.25 -8.03
C ASN A 84 -25.12 7.99 -7.79
N SER A 85 -26.21 7.27 -7.49
CA SER A 85 -27.51 7.89 -7.16
C SER A 85 -27.42 8.77 -5.90
N LEU A 86 -26.69 8.32 -4.88
CA LEU A 86 -26.49 9.09 -3.66
C LEU A 86 -25.56 10.30 -3.88
N LEU A 87 -24.56 10.20 -4.76
CA LEU A 87 -23.72 11.34 -5.16
C LEU A 87 -24.53 12.39 -5.95
N GLU A 88 -25.42 11.96 -6.83
CA GLU A 88 -26.33 12.87 -7.56
C GLU A 88 -27.27 13.61 -6.60
N LYS A 89 -27.91 12.90 -5.66
CA LYS A 89 -28.72 13.55 -4.60
C LYS A 89 -27.88 14.46 -3.70
N ASN A 90 -26.62 14.14 -3.44
CA ASN A 90 -25.71 14.99 -2.67
C ASN A 90 -25.46 16.32 -3.37
N SER A 91 -25.19 16.29 -4.68
CA SER A 91 -24.91 17.50 -5.48
C SER A 91 -26.12 18.44 -5.54
N HIS A 92 -27.33 17.88 -5.51
CA HIS A 92 -28.59 18.63 -5.43
C HIS A 92 -29.01 19.00 -4.00
N ALA A 93 -28.23 18.64 -2.98
CA ALA A 93 -28.54 18.84 -1.56
C ALA A 93 -29.91 18.24 -1.12
N THR A 94 -30.38 17.19 -1.82
CA THR A 94 -31.69 16.55 -1.59
C THR A 94 -31.61 15.29 -0.71
N LEU A 95 -30.43 14.96 -0.18
CA LEU A 95 -30.26 13.79 0.68
C LEU A 95 -31.07 13.90 1.98
N THR A 96 -31.83 12.84 2.27
CA THR A 96 -32.38 12.57 3.60
C THR A 96 -31.27 12.25 4.60
N GLN A 97 -31.58 12.30 5.89
CA GLN A 97 -30.60 11.98 6.93
C GLN A 97 -30.08 10.53 6.81
N THR A 98 -30.95 9.58 6.50
CA THR A 98 -30.57 8.18 6.28
C THR A 98 -29.64 8.03 5.08
N GLU A 99 -29.96 8.70 3.97
CA GLU A 99 -29.13 8.65 2.76
C GLU A 99 -27.76 9.31 2.97
N ARG A 100 -27.66 10.35 3.81
CA ARG A 100 -26.36 10.94 4.18
C ARG A 100 -25.48 9.95 4.92
N LEU A 101 -26.03 9.23 5.90
CA LEU A 101 -25.29 8.21 6.64
C LEU A 101 -24.85 7.07 5.71
N ASN A 102 -25.73 6.63 4.82
CA ASN A 102 -25.39 5.61 3.83
C ASN A 102 -24.26 6.07 2.89
N LEU A 103 -24.32 7.32 2.42
CA LEU A 103 -23.28 7.87 1.55
C LEU A 103 -21.92 7.97 2.26
N ILE A 104 -21.90 8.30 3.56
CA ILE A 104 -20.66 8.30 4.36
C ILE A 104 -20.08 6.88 4.44
N SER A 105 -20.92 5.87 4.72
CA SER A 105 -20.48 4.47 4.75
C SER A 105 -19.91 4.02 3.40
N LEU A 106 -20.63 4.30 2.32
CA LEU A 106 -20.22 3.90 0.96
C LEU A 106 -18.91 4.57 0.53
N ARG A 107 -18.68 5.83 0.93
CA ARG A 107 -17.40 6.52 0.71
C ARG A 107 -16.26 5.80 1.41
N HIS A 108 -16.41 5.57 2.71
CA HIS A 108 -15.41 4.87 3.50
C HIS A 108 -15.10 3.47 2.93
N GLU A 109 -16.12 2.71 2.54
CA GLU A 109 -15.94 1.40 1.91
C GLU A 109 -15.27 1.47 0.54
N ALA A 110 -15.57 2.50 -0.27
CA ALA A 110 -14.93 2.71 -1.56
C ALA A 110 -13.46 3.08 -1.40
N ASP A 111 -13.14 3.97 -0.46
CA ASP A 111 -11.77 4.39 -0.15
C ASP A 111 -10.94 3.20 0.34
N LEU A 112 -11.44 2.45 1.32
CA LEU A 112 -10.78 1.24 1.81
C LEU A 112 -10.59 0.20 0.70
N PHE A 113 -11.58 0.01 -0.17
CA PHE A 113 -11.47 -0.91 -1.31
C PHE A 113 -10.33 -0.50 -2.25
N MET A 114 -10.25 0.78 -2.61
CA MET A 114 -9.21 1.30 -3.49
C MET A 114 -7.82 1.22 -2.84
N LEU A 115 -7.71 1.57 -1.56
CA LEU A 115 -6.47 1.47 -0.79
C LEU A 115 -5.96 0.02 -0.72
N ARG A 116 -6.85 -0.94 -0.43
CA ARG A 116 -6.48 -2.36 -0.40
C ARG A 116 -6.00 -2.86 -1.77
N LYS A 117 -6.65 -2.43 -2.85
CA LYS A 117 -6.21 -2.76 -4.22
C LYS A 117 -4.84 -2.17 -4.54
N ALA A 118 -4.63 -0.89 -4.22
CA ALA A 118 -3.36 -0.22 -4.42
C ALA A 118 -2.24 -0.89 -3.61
N GLN A 119 -2.44 -1.12 -2.31
CA GLN A 119 -1.44 -1.78 -1.47
C GLN A 119 -1.14 -3.21 -1.94
N SER A 120 -2.16 -3.96 -2.36
CA SER A 120 -1.95 -5.30 -2.93
C SER A 120 -1.09 -5.25 -4.20
N ALA A 121 -1.29 -4.25 -5.05
CA ALA A 121 -0.47 -4.03 -6.23
C ALA A 121 0.99 -3.75 -5.85
N VAL A 122 1.25 -2.80 -4.94
CA VAL A 122 2.62 -2.45 -4.56
C VAL A 122 3.33 -3.63 -3.88
N LEU A 123 2.65 -4.40 -3.04
CA LEU A 123 3.18 -5.62 -2.44
C LEU A 123 3.52 -6.69 -3.50
N LEU A 124 2.63 -6.95 -4.45
CA LEU A 124 2.90 -7.90 -5.55
C LEU A 124 4.10 -7.46 -6.39
N ARG A 125 4.19 -6.17 -6.72
CA ARG A 125 5.33 -5.62 -7.46
C ARG A 125 6.64 -5.78 -6.69
N TRP A 126 6.63 -5.50 -5.39
CA TRP A 126 7.79 -5.68 -4.51
C TRP A 126 8.22 -7.15 -4.43
N ARG A 127 7.27 -8.10 -4.43
CA ARG A 127 7.52 -9.55 -4.48
C ARG A 127 7.99 -10.05 -5.85
N GLY A 128 8.15 -9.18 -6.83
CA GLY A 128 8.72 -9.50 -8.14
C GLY A 128 7.71 -9.82 -9.23
N TYR A 129 6.42 -9.57 -9.02
CA TYR A 129 5.40 -9.76 -10.05
C TYR A 129 5.30 -8.55 -10.98
N SER A 130 5.13 -8.83 -12.29
CA SER A 130 4.74 -7.83 -13.28
C SER A 130 3.22 -7.68 -13.28
N LEU A 131 2.74 -6.50 -12.91
CA LEU A 131 1.32 -6.19 -12.95
C LEU A 131 0.93 -5.72 -14.36
N PRO A 132 -0.23 -6.13 -14.90
CA PRO A 132 -0.79 -5.49 -16.08
C PRO A 132 -1.07 -4.01 -15.78
N ASN A 133 -0.93 -3.15 -16.78
CA ASN A 133 -1.30 -1.73 -16.63
C ASN A 133 -2.78 -1.65 -16.24
N LEU A 134 -3.07 -0.88 -15.18
CA LEU A 134 -4.42 -0.51 -14.74
C LEU A 134 -5.13 0.30 -15.82
#